data_AF-A0A2A4R3H5-F1
#
_entry.id   AF-A0A2A4R3H5-F1
#
_cell.length_a   1.000
_cell.length_b   1.000
_cell.length_c   1.000
_cell.angle_alpha   90.00
_cell.angle_beta   90.00
_cell.angle_gamma   90.00
#
_symmetry.space_group_name_H-M   'P 1'
#
loop_
_entity.id
_entity.type
_entity.pdbx_description
1 polymer ?
#
loop_
_entity_poly.entity_id
_entity_poly.type
_entity_poly.pdbx_seq_one_letter_code
_entity_poly.pdbx_strand_id
1 'polypeptide(L)' 'NYFRADFSSTYNFKLSKKINGLAGVSILNLLNTKNILNTYYKITAENSIDAINNTSIGVTPNITFRVSF' A
#
# COMPACT_ATOMS: atom_id res chain seq x y z
N ASN A 1 8.06 -14.19 -11.47
CA ASN A 1 8.01 -12.82 -12.02
C ASN A 1 6.86 -12.06 -11.39
N TYR A 2 7.13 -10.91 -10.80
CA TYR A 2 6.13 -10.05 -10.14
C TYR A 2 6.05 -8.72 -10.89
N PHE A 3 4.84 -8.32 -11.30
CA PHE A 3 4.57 -7.05 -11.95
C PHE A 3 3.46 -6.32 -11.20
N ARG A 4 3.74 -5.08 -10.77
CA ARG A 4 2.83 -4.23 -10.03
C ARG A 4 2.79 -2.85 -10.66
N ALA A 5 1.58 -2.30 -10.79
CA ALA A 5 1.37 -0.93 -11.22
C ALA A 5 0.71 -0.14 -10.08
N ASP A 6 1.23 1.06 -9.83
CA ASP A 6 0.70 2.01 -8.84
C ASP A 6 0.34 3.31 -9.55
N PHE A 7 -0.66 4.02 -9.04
CA PHE A 7 -1.05 5.34 -9.53
C PHE A 7 -1.15 6.34 -8.39
N SER A 8 -0.69 7.56 -8.62
CA SER A 8 -0.82 8.66 -7.67
C SER A 8 -0.97 9.99 -8.40
N SER A 9 -1.68 10.91 -7.77
CA SER A 9 -1.85 12.28 -8.23
C SER A 9 -1.88 13.23 -7.05
N THR A 10 -1.29 14.41 -7.22
CA THR A 10 -1.25 15.46 -6.21
C THR A 10 -1.62 16.80 -6.83
N TYR A 11 -2.21 17.67 -6.01
CA TYR A 11 -2.62 19.02 -6.37
C TYR A 11 -2.13 20.02 -5.33
N ASN A 12 -1.38 21.01 -5.78
CA ASN A 12 -0.89 22.11 -4.96
C ASN A 12 -1.83 23.31 -5.06
N PHE A 13 -2.17 23.91 -3.93
CA PHE A 13 -3.04 25.08 -3.85
C PHE A 13 -2.58 26.03 -2.75
N LYS A 14 -2.94 27.32 -2.88
CA LYS A 14 -2.64 28.31 -1.84
C LYS A 14 -3.79 28.33 -0.82
N LEU A 15 -3.50 28.08 0.46
CA LEU A 15 -4.46 28.31 1.54
C LEU A 15 -4.48 29.80 1.93
N SER A 16 -3.33 30.47 1.87
CA SER A 16 -3.22 31.91 2.11
C SER A 16 -2.00 32.51 1.38
N LYS A 17 -1.70 33.80 1.60
CA LYS A 17 -0.53 34.47 1.00
C LYS A 17 0.81 33.82 1.38
N LYS A 18 0.90 33.21 2.56
CA LYS A 18 2.12 32.56 3.08
C LYS A 18 1.98 31.05 3.22
N ILE A 19 0.76 30.51 3.19
CA ILE A 19 0.49 29.10 3.47
C ILE A 19 0.12 28.38 2.18
N ASN A 20 0.85 27.30 1.88
CA ASN A 20 0.57 26.40 0.77
C ASN A 20 -0.01 25.08 1.28
N GLY A 21 -0.85 24.47 0.46
CA GLY A 21 -1.47 23.18 0.68
C GLY A 21 -1.18 22.24 -0.46
N LEU A 22 -1.15 20.95 -0.13
CA LEU A 22 -1.12 19.86 -1.09
C LEU A 22 -2.16 18.84 -0.68
N ALA A 23 -3.02 18.47 -1.62
CA ALA A 23 -3.91 17.32 -1.51
C ALA A 23 -3.44 16.25 -2.50
N GLY A 24 -3.52 14.99 -2.11
CA GLY A 24 -3.09 13.89 -2.95
C GLY A 24 -3.93 12.64 -2.73
N VAL A 25 -4.04 11.84 -3.78
CA VAL A 25 -4.66 10.53 -3.76
C VAL A 25 -3.75 9.54 -4.47
N SER A 26 -3.74 8.30 -3.99
CA SER A 26 -3.04 7.21 -4.67
C SER A 26 -3.77 5.90 -4.52
N ILE A 27 -3.52 5.00 -5.46
CA ILE A 27 -3.96 3.62 -5.42
C ILE A 27 -2.74 2.75 -5.72
N LEU A 28 -2.37 1.95 -4.74
CA LEU A 28 -1.30 0.98 -4.86
C LEU A 28 -1.86 -0.35 -5.35
N ASN A 29 -1.05 -1.07 -6.12
CA ASN A 29 -1.36 -2.37 -6.69
C ASN A 29 -2.65 -2.37 -7.51
N LEU A 30 -2.74 -1.49 -8.51
CA LEU A 30 -3.89 -1.36 -9.42
C LEU A 30 -4.30 -2.67 -10.07
N LEU A 31 -3.33 -3.54 -10.36
CA LEU A 31 -3.54 -4.84 -11.00
C LEU A 31 -3.91 -5.95 -10.01
N ASN A 32 -3.97 -5.62 -8.71
CA ASN A 32 -4.21 -6.56 -7.61
C ASN A 32 -3.32 -7.80 -7.66
N THR A 33 -2.07 -7.64 -8.11
CA THR A 33 -1.14 -8.74 -8.28
C THR A 33 -0.82 -9.32 -6.90
N LYS A 34 -1.08 -10.62 -6.73
CA LYS A 34 -0.78 -11.33 -5.47
C LYS A 34 0.55 -12.05 -5.60
N ASN A 35 1.48 -11.77 -4.68
CA ASN A 35 2.75 -12.45 -4.59
C ASN A 35 2.97 -12.97 -3.17
N ILE A 36 3.41 -14.21 -3.02
CA ILE A 36 3.82 -14.74 -1.72
C ILE A 36 5.18 -14.11 -1.40
N LEU A 37 5.22 -13.28 -0.36
CA LEU A 37 6.43 -12.61 0.11
C LEU A 37 7.27 -13.53 0.97
N ASN A 38 6.61 -14.36 1.78
CA ASN A 38 7.26 -15.33 2.65
C ASN A 38 6.34 -16.53 2.89
N THR A 39 6.93 -17.70 3.12
CA THR A 39 6.23 -18.88 3.60
C THR A 39 6.95 -19.37 4.85
N TYR A 40 6.22 -19.55 5.94
CA TYR A 40 6.77 -20.12 7.17
C TYR A 40 5.90 -21.27 7.64
N TYR A 41 6.54 -22.20 8.36
CA TYR A 41 5.90 -23.43 8.82
C TYR A 41 5.66 -23.33 10.32
N LYS A 42 4.47 -23.70 10.76
CA LYS A 42 4.12 -23.81 12.17
C LYS A 42 3.74 -25.25 12.48
N ILE A 43 4.25 -25.77 13.59
CA ILE A 43 3.80 -27.05 14.14
C ILE A 43 2.56 -26.79 14.99
N THR A 44 1.48 -27.51 14.70
CA THR A 44 0.20 -27.44 15.42
C THR A 44 0.21 -28.34 16.67
N ALA A 45 -0.81 -28.20 17.52
CA ALA A 45 -0.95 -29.04 18.71
C ALA A 45 -1.18 -30.51 18.36
N GLU A 46 -1.74 -30.80 17.17
CA GLU A 46 -1.94 -32.15 16.65
C GLU A 46 -0.69 -32.72 15.97
N ASN A 47 0.48 -32.09 16.13
CA ASN A 47 1.75 -32.52 15.56
C ASN A 47 1.75 -32.48 14.01
N SER A 48 0.92 -31.62 13.40
CA SER A 48 0.88 -31.37 11.95
C SER A 48 1.72 -30.15 11.57
N ILE A 49 2.19 -30.12 10.31
CA ILE A 49 2.94 -28.98 9.76
C ILE A 49 2.00 -28.13 8.91
N ASP A 50 1.78 -26.89 9.33
CA ASP A 50 0.98 -25.91 8.59
C ASP A 50 1.90 -24.92 7.86
N ALA A 51 1.73 -24.81 6.54
CA ALA A 51 2.40 -23.79 5.74
C ALA A 51 1.56 -22.51 5.72
N ILE A 52 2.13 -21.41 6.24
CA ILE A 52 1.50 -20.10 6.25
C ILE A 52 2.18 -19.21 5.21
N ASN A 53 1.40 -18.82 4.20
CA ASN A 53 1.85 -17.92 3.14
C ASN A 53 1.52 -16.47 3.49
N ASN A 54 2.54 -15.65 3.68
CA ASN A 54 2.39 -14.20 3.81
C ASN A 54 2.39 -13.57 2.42
N THR A 55 1.27 -12.97 2.04
CA THR A 55 1.07 -12.40 0.70
C THR A 55 1.27 -10.90 0.66
N SER A 56 1.61 -10.37 -0.50
CA SER A 56 1.67 -8.93 -0.77
C SER A 56 0.33 -8.24 -0.51
N ILE A 57 0.39 -6.94 -0.22
CA ILE A 57 -0.81 -6.10 -0.10
C ILE A 57 -1.64 -6.15 -1.39
N GLY A 58 -2.97 -6.14 -1.25
CA GLY A 58 -3.90 -6.01 -2.36
C GLY A 58 -4.00 -4.58 -2.87
N VAL A 59 -5.03 -4.30 -3.67
CA VAL A 59 -5.38 -2.93 -4.07
C VAL A 59 -5.54 -2.07 -2.83
N THR A 60 -4.73 -1.02 -2.68
CA THR A 60 -4.70 -0.21 -1.46
C THR A 60 -4.86 1.27 -1.81
N PRO A 61 -6.02 1.89 -1.52
CA PRO A 61 -6.19 3.33 -1.69
C PRO A 61 -5.47 4.10 -0.57
N ASN A 62 -4.99 5.30 -0.89
CA ASN A 62 -4.35 6.21 0.05
C ASN A 62 -4.72 7.66 -0.26
N ILE A 63 -4.70 8.51 0.77
CA ILE A 63 -5.06 9.92 0.68
C ILE A 63 -4.03 10.69 1.51
N THR A 64 -3.62 11.87 1.05
CA THR A 64 -2.69 12.73 1.78
C THR A 64 -3.13 14.17 1.72
N PHE A 65 -2.97 14.86 2.85
CA PHE A 65 -3.14 16.30 2.95
C PHE A 65 -1.94 16.88 3.68
N ARG A 66 -1.31 17.91 3.12
CA ARG A 66 -0.12 18.56 3.68
C ARG A 66 -0.29 20.07 3.66
N VAL A 67 0.11 20.72 4.74
CA VAL A 67 0.18 22.17 4.88
C VAL A 67 1.65 22.57 5.07
N SER A 68 2.06 23.66 4.42
CA SER A 68 3.41 24.24 4.54
C SER A 68 3.30 25.74 4.75
N PHE A 69 4.06 26.26 5.72
CA PHE A 69 3.98 27.63 6.24
C PHE A 69 5.29 28.40 6.05
#